data_AF-A0A381XBD4-F1
#
_entry.id   AF-A0A381XBD4-F1
#
_cell.length_a   1.000
_cell.length_b   1.000
_cell.length_c   1.000
_cell.angle_alpha   90.00
_cell.angle_beta   90.00
_cell.angle_gamma   90.00
#
_symmetry.space_group_name_H-M   'P 1'
#
loop_
_entity.id
_entity.type
_entity.pdbx_description
1 polymer ?
#
loop_
_entity_poly.entity_id
_entity_poly.type
_entity_poly.pdbx_seq_one_letter_code
_entity_poly.pdbx_strand_id
1 'polypeptide(L)' 'MLFDIGKPRSDEFLNYLDEVLTHKGLTTLHARKPTNAKTAPQEVINYMAKEADVVIEALAD' A
#
# COMPACT_ATOMS: atom_id res chain seq x y z
N MET A 1 -0.94 6.24 -1.79
CA MET A 1 -0.05 5.27 -1.12
C MET A 1 -0.57 3.86 -1.35
N LEU A 2 0.34 2.98 -1.77
CA LEU A 2 0.11 1.57 -2.05
C LEU A 2 0.43 0.77 -0.80
N PHE A 3 -0.58 0.12 -0.22
CA PHE A 3 -0.47 -0.52 1.08
C PHE A 3 -0.54 -2.04 0.98
N ASP A 4 0.58 -2.70 1.29
CA ASP A 4 0.72 -4.15 1.28
C ASP A 4 0.40 -4.74 2.67
N ILE A 5 -0.51 -5.70 2.72
CA ILE A 5 -0.84 -6.41 3.96
C ILE A 5 -0.14 -7.77 4.09
N GLY A 6 0.69 -8.16 3.13
CA GLY A 6 1.41 -9.43 3.10
C GLY A 6 0.55 -10.61 2.70
N LYS A 7 -0.38 -10.42 1.75
CA LYS A 7 -1.13 -11.51 1.12
C LYS A 7 -0.41 -11.97 -0.16
N PRO A 8 -0.66 -13.21 -0.62
CA PRO A 8 -0.11 -13.68 -1.89
C PRO A 8 -0.48 -12.72 -3.03
N ARG A 9 0.51 -12.38 -3.87
CA ARG A 9 0.35 -11.54 -5.06
C ARG A 9 -0.03 -10.07 -4.79
N SER A 10 -0.01 -9.62 -3.53
CA SER A 10 -0.16 -8.19 -3.21
C SER A 10 0.94 -7.35 -3.87
N ASP A 11 2.16 -7.88 -3.95
CA ASP A 11 3.28 -7.26 -4.65
C ASP A 11 3.06 -7.13 -6.16
N GLU A 12 2.62 -8.21 -6.83
CA GLU A 12 2.27 -8.17 -8.27
C GLU A 12 1.22 -7.09 -8.55
N PHE A 13 0.14 -7.07 -7.76
CA PHE A 13 -0.95 -6.12 -7.92
C PHE A 13 -0.51 -4.67 -7.66
N LEU A 14 0.22 -4.43 -6.56
CA LEU A 14 0.67 -3.09 -6.20
C LEU A 14 1.72 -2.56 -7.17
N ASN A 15 2.63 -3.40 -7.68
CA ASN A 15 3.60 -2.98 -8.69
C ASN A 15 2.91 -2.59 -10.00
N TYR A 16 1.90 -3.35 -10.43
CA TYR A 16 1.09 -2.97 -11.60
C TYR A 16 0.38 -1.62 -11.38
N LEU A 17 -0.21 -1.40 -10.20
CA LEU A 17 -0.83 -0.11 -9.89
C LEU A 17 0.19 1.02 -9.82
N ASP A 18 1.38 0.76 -9.29
CA ASP A 18 2.47 1.75 -9.24
C ASP A 18 2.81 2.25 -10.64
N GLU A 19 3.03 1.33 -11.58
CA GLU A 19 3.27 1.66 -13.00
C GLU A 19 2.10 2.44 -13.61
N VAL A 20 0.85 2.01 -13.39
CA VAL A 20 -0.32 2.69 -13.97
C VAL A 20 -0.49 4.11 -13.43
N LEU A 21 -0.28 4.31 -12.13
CA LEU A 21 -0.48 5.62 -11.47
C LEU A 21 0.66 6.58 -11.80
N THR A 22 1.90 6.10 -11.82
CA THR A 22 3.07 6.90 -12.20
C THR A 22 3.01 7.33 -13.66
N HIS A 23 2.56 6.47 -14.59
CA HIS A 23 2.31 6.85 -15.98
C HIS A 23 1.20 7.91 -16.14
N LYS A 24 0.29 8.03 -15.17
CA LYS A 24 -0.73 9.09 -15.12
C LYS A 24 -0.22 10.39 -14.47
N GLY A 25 1.06 10.45 -14.11
CA GLY A 25 1.68 11.61 -13.47
C GLY A 25 1.41 11.73 -11.97
N LEU A 26 0.96 10.65 -11.32
CA LEU A 26 0.73 10.62 -9.88
C LEU A 26 1.98 10.15 -9.14
N THR A 27 2.20 10.71 -7.95
CA THR A 27 3.24 10.23 -7.04
C THR A 27 2.72 9.07 -6.21
N THR A 28 3.53 8.03 -6.11
CA THR A 28 3.23 6.83 -5.32
C THR A 28 4.23 6.68 -4.18
N LEU A 29 3.73 6.20 -3.05
CA LEU A 29 4.51 5.83 -1.86
C LEU A 29 4.07 4.43 -1.45
N HIS A 30 4.95 3.67 -0.82
CA HIS A 30 4.66 2.32 -0.36
C HIS A 30 4.69 2.23 1.16
N ALA A 31 3.73 1.49 1.71
CA ALA A 31 3.72 1.06 3.10
C ALA A 31 3.37 -0.43 3.16
N ARG A 32 3.82 -1.10 4.21
CA ARG A 32 3.59 -2.54 4.37
C ARG A 32 3.37 -2.95 5.82
N LYS A 33 2.46 -3.89 6.05
CA LYS A 33 2.37 -4.62 7.33
C LYS A 33 3.52 -5.62 7.46
N PRO A 34 4.16 -5.77 8.63
CA PRO A 34 5.13 -6.82 8.87
C PRO A 34 4.56 -8.24 8.65
N THR A 35 3.26 -8.41 8.94
CA THR A 35 2.53 -9.66 8.80
C THR A 35 1.05 -9.37 8.53
N ASN A 36 0.38 -10.28 7.82
CA ASN A 36 -1.07 -10.22 7.58
C ASN A 36 -1.91 -10.59 8.81
N ALA A 37 -1.30 -11.22 9.83
CA ALA A 37 -2.01 -11.80 10.97
C ALA A 37 -2.42 -10.77 12.04
N LYS A 38 -1.99 -9.52 11.91
CA LYS A 38 -2.23 -8.45 12.90
C LYS A 38 -2.57 -7.14 12.19
N THR A 39 -3.21 -6.25 12.93
CA THR A 39 -3.42 -4.86 12.50
C THR A 39 -2.07 -4.18 12.22
N ALA A 40 -2.10 -3.17 11.34
CA ALA A 40 -0.90 -2.39 11.04
C ALA A 40 -0.39 -1.70 12.32
N PRO A 41 0.93 -1.62 12.55
CA PRO A 41 1.47 -0.81 13.64
C PRO A 41 0.96 0.63 13.56
N GLN A 42 0.68 1.24 14.71
CA GLN A 42 0.14 2.61 14.76
C GLN A 42 1.05 3.61 14.03
N GLU A 43 2.36 3.39 14.07
CA GLU A 43 3.33 4.19 13.31
C GLU A 43 3.07 4.16 11.80
N VAL A 44 2.78 2.98 11.24
CA VAL A 44 2.45 2.82 9.82
C VAL A 44 1.13 3.53 9.51
N ILE A 45 0.12 3.38 10.36
CA ILE A 45 -1.17 4.09 10.20
C ILE A 45 -0.96 5.61 10.20
N ASN A 46 -0.19 6.13 11.16
CA ASN A 46 0.11 7.55 11.27
C ASN A 46 0.87 8.06 10.05
N TYR A 47 1.83 7.29 9.54
CA TYR A 47 2.54 7.60 8.31
C TYR A 47 1.59 7.68 7.11
N MET A 48 0.72 6.69 6.92
CA MET A 48 -0.27 6.70 5.84
C MET A 48 -1.20 7.91 5.95
N ALA A 49 -1.71 8.20 7.15
CA ALA A 49 -2.63 9.32 7.39
C ALA A 49 -1.98 10.69 7.20
N LYS A 50 -0.66 10.80 7.41
CA LYS A 50 0.09 12.05 7.28
C LYS A 50 0.53 12.33 5.84
N GLU A 51 0.95 11.29 5.12
CA GLU A 51 1.66 11.45 3.85
C GLU A 51 0.80 11.13 2.62
N ALA A 52 -0.33 10.43 2.78
CA ALA A 52 -1.15 9.98 1.66
C ALA A 52 -2.44 10.80 1.51
N ASP A 53 -2.68 11.32 0.30
CA ASP A 53 -4.01 11.82 -0.08
C ASP A 53 -5.04 10.69 -0.22
N VAL A 54 -4.58 9.54 -0.74
CA VAL A 54 -5.39 8.33 -0.96
C VAL A 54 -4.56 7.10 -0.61
N VAL A 55 -5.18 6.10 0.03
CA VAL A 55 -4.59 4.79 0.30
C VAL A 55 -5.31 3.72 -0.53
N ILE A 56 -4.53 2.88 -1.23
CA ILE A 56 -5.02 1.68 -1.92
C ILE A 56 -4.43 0.47 -1.19
N GLU A 57 -5.28 -0.29 -0.53
CA GLU A 57 -4.90 -1.50 0.21
C GLU A 57 -5.07 -2.73 -0.69
N ALA A 58 -4.00 -3.53 -0.84
CA ALA A 58 -4.05 -4.80 -1.56
C ALA A 58 -4.67 -5.89 -0.69
N LEU A 59 -5.99 -5.86 -0.56
CA LEU A 59 -6.75 -6.94 0.04
C LEU A 59 -6.79 -8.12 -0.93
N ALA A 60 -6.26 -9.26 -0.53
CA ALA A 60 -6.58 -10.53 -1.19
C ALA A 60 -7.69 -11.21 -0.42
N ASP A 61 -8.59 -11.85 -1.15
CA ASP A 61 -9.60 -12.81 -0.69
C ASP A 61 -9.07 -13.71 0.46
#